data_AF-A0A3E5EXU3-F1
#
_entry.id   AF-A0A3E5EXU3-F1
#
_cell.length_a   1.000
_cell.length_b   1.000
_cell.length_c   1.000
_cell.angle_alpha   90.00
_cell.angle_beta   90.00
_cell.angle_gamma   90.00
#
_symmetry.space_group_name_H-M   'P 1'
#
loop_
_entity.id
_entity.type
_entity.pdbx_description
1 polymer ?
#
loop_
_entity_poly.entity_id
_entity_poly.type
_entity_poly.pdbx_seq_one_letter_code
_entity_poly.pdbx_strand_id
1 'polypeptide(L)'
;MENKLFKSQRQTVEELITEYINLCNKYDELECIGLKVELKFFSIDNLLHWALDLIGFPQDTTLEADGINGKFFCRDYLTDSTLLDEESGSNTHNTVEEYVDFLYKEFETLKEKEPLLFQ
;
A
#
# COMPACT_ATOMS: atom_id res chain seq x y z
N MET A 1 -35.41 -4.78 0.34
CA MET A 1 -34.12 -4.88 1.06
C MET A 1 -33.07 -5.17 0.03
N GLU A 2 -32.34 -4.15 -0.41
CA GLU A 2 -31.16 -4.36 -1.25
C GLU A 2 -30.13 -5.09 -0.39
N ASN A 3 -29.74 -6.30 -0.79
CA ASN A 3 -28.54 -6.93 -0.28
C ASN A 3 -27.36 -6.04 -0.70
N LYS A 4 -26.94 -5.11 0.17
CA LYS A 4 -25.57 -4.59 0.09
C LYS A 4 -24.67 -5.81 0.28
N LEU A 5 -24.18 -6.34 -0.84
CA LEU A 5 -23.16 -7.38 -0.88
C LEU A 5 -21.97 -6.78 -0.12
N PHE A 6 -21.74 -7.21 1.12
CA PHE A 6 -20.57 -6.76 1.86
C PHE A 6 -19.35 -7.20 1.05
N LYS A 7 -18.55 -6.23 0.58
CA LYS A 7 -17.29 -6.51 -0.11
C LYS A 7 -16.37 -7.24 0.86
N SER A 8 -15.62 -8.21 0.36
CA SER A 8 -14.60 -8.84 1.18
C SER A 8 -13.51 -7.81 1.53
N GLN A 9 -12.78 -8.06 2.61
CA GLN A 9 -11.60 -7.27 2.98
C GLN A 9 -10.62 -7.18 1.81
N ARG A 10 -10.37 -8.30 1.12
CA ARG A 10 -9.50 -8.35 -0.06
C ARG A 10 -10.02 -7.48 -1.20
N GLN A 11 -11.31 -7.54 -1.52
CA GLN A 11 -11.91 -6.67 -2.54
C GLN A 11 -11.77 -5.19 -2.18
N THR A 12 -11.90 -4.86 -0.89
CA THR A 12 -11.70 -3.48 -0.41
C THR A 12 -10.25 -3.03 -0.57
N VAL A 13 -9.29 -3.92 -0.30
CA VAL A 13 -7.85 -3.68 -0.50
C VAL A 13 -7.54 -3.45 -1.98
N GLU A 14 -8.04 -4.32 -2.86
CA GLU A 14 -7.88 -4.19 -4.32
C GLU A 14 -8.45 -2.86 -4.83
N GLU A 15 -9.61 -2.44 -4.33
CA GLU A 15 -10.22 -1.15 -4.68
C GLU A 15 -9.38 0.05 -4.20
N LEU A 16 -8.88 0.03 -2.97
CA LEU A 16 -8.04 1.11 -2.44
C LEU A 16 -6.75 1.28 -3.25
N ILE A 17 -6.09 0.17 -3.61
CA ILE A 17 -4.87 0.18 -4.42
C ILE A 17 -5.17 0.63 -5.85
N THR A 18 -6.30 0.19 -6.43
CA THR A 18 -6.74 0.64 -7.76
C THR A 18 -6.96 2.15 -7.79
N GLU A 19 -7.64 2.70 -6.78
CA GLU A 19 -7.87 4.14 -6.68
C GLU A 19 -6.58 4.92 -6.45
N TYR A 20 -5.65 4.38 -5.65
CA TYR A 20 -4.31 4.95 -5.48
C TYR A 20 -3.60 5.09 -6.84
N ILE A 21 -3.49 4.01 -7.61
CA ILE A 21 -2.84 3.99 -8.92
C ILE A 21 -3.51 4.97 -9.89
N ASN A 22 -4.85 4.98 -9.92
CA ASN A 22 -5.60 5.90 -10.79
C ASN A 22 -5.31 7.38 -10.46
N LEU A 23 -5.14 7.71 -9.18
CA LEU A 23 -4.82 9.07 -8.75
C LEU A 23 -3.37 9.44 -9.07
N CYS A 24 -2.41 8.52 -8.91
CA CYS A 24 -1.03 8.71 -9.34
C CYS A 24 -0.95 8.97 -10.85
N ASN A 25 -1.58 8.12 -11.67
CA ASN A 25 -1.60 8.30 -13.12
C ASN A 25 -2.20 9.65 -13.54
N LYS A 26 -3.31 10.06 -12.91
CA LYS A 26 -3.92 11.37 -13.18
C LYS A 26 -3.02 12.52 -12.77
N TYR A 27 -2.26 12.37 -11.69
CA TYR A 27 -1.28 13.36 -11.29
C TYR A 27 -0.17 13.49 -12.33
N ASP A 28 0.37 12.37 -12.81
CA ASP A 28 1.42 12.36 -13.84
C ASP A 28 0.93 12.98 -15.16
N GLU A 29 -0.31 12.70 -15.55
CA GLU A 29 -0.97 13.34 -16.71
C GLU A 29 -1.05 14.88 -16.56
N LEU A 30 -1.40 15.36 -15.36
CA LEU A 30 -1.47 16.79 -15.06
C LEU A 30 -0.09 17.45 -15.05
N GLU A 31 0.91 16.78 -14.46
CA GLU A 31 2.29 17.25 -14.47
C GLU A 31 2.85 17.32 -15.89
N CYS A 32 2.55 16.34 -16.73
CA CYS A 32 2.93 16.30 -18.15
C CYS A 32 2.40 17.48 -18.98
N ILE A 33 1.24 18.05 -18.61
CA ILE A 33 0.69 19.26 -19.24
C ILE A 33 1.12 20.57 -18.53
N GLY A 34 2.05 20.49 -17.58
CA GLY A 34 2.62 21.63 -16.86
C GLY A 34 1.79 22.12 -15.67
N LEU A 35 0.77 21.36 -15.25
CA LEU A 35 -0.01 21.67 -14.05
C LEU A 35 0.61 20.97 -12.84
N LYS A 36 1.29 21.76 -11.99
CA LYS A 36 1.80 21.26 -10.71
C LYS A 36 0.69 21.29 -9.66
N VAL A 37 0.12 20.13 -9.38
CA VAL A 37 -0.84 19.94 -8.30
C VAL A 37 -0.10 19.57 -7.03
N GLU A 38 -0.33 20.25 -5.91
CA GLU A 38 0.27 19.83 -4.65
C GLU A 38 -0.46 18.59 -4.10
N LEU A 39 0.09 17.39 -4.36
CA LEU A 39 -0.47 16.09 -3.95
C LEU A 39 -0.77 15.95 -2.45
N LYS A 40 -0.03 16.67 -1.60
CA LYS A 40 -0.25 16.72 -0.15
C LYS A 40 -1.69 17.09 0.25
N PHE A 41 -2.45 17.76 -0.62
CA PHE A 41 -3.86 18.09 -0.37
C PHE A 41 -4.82 16.92 -0.59
N PHE A 42 -4.41 15.93 -1.36
CA PHE A 42 -5.26 14.78 -1.70
C PHE A 42 -4.98 13.57 -0.82
N SER A 43 -3.90 13.62 -0.01
CA SER A 43 -3.48 12.55 0.91
C SER A 43 -3.58 11.16 0.25
N ILE A 44 -3.13 11.07 -1.01
CA ILE A 44 -3.29 9.88 -1.86
C ILE A 44 -2.59 8.67 -1.22
N ASP A 45 -1.46 8.91 -0.57
CA ASP A 45 -0.70 7.89 0.17
C ASP A 45 -1.53 7.21 1.28
N ASN A 46 -2.55 7.87 1.81
CA ASN A 46 -3.46 7.27 2.79
C ASN A 46 -4.21 6.07 2.21
N LEU A 47 -4.50 6.04 0.90
CA LEU A 47 -5.20 4.90 0.29
C LEU A 47 -4.36 3.63 0.38
N LEU A 48 -3.07 3.74 0.07
CA LEU A 48 -2.14 2.63 0.18
C LEU A 48 -1.92 2.24 1.64
N HIS A 49 -1.74 3.22 2.53
CA HIS A 49 -1.61 2.93 3.97
C HIS A 49 -2.85 2.24 4.55
N TRP A 50 -4.06 2.66 4.18
CA TRP A 50 -5.29 1.99 4.59
C TRP A 50 -5.41 0.58 4.03
N ALA A 51 -4.94 0.34 2.80
CA ALA A 51 -4.87 -1.00 2.25
C ALA A 51 -3.94 -1.90 3.08
N LEU A 52 -2.75 -1.41 3.45
CA LEU A 52 -1.81 -2.12 4.31
C LEU A 52 -2.35 -2.36 5.72
N ASP A 53 -3.03 -1.35 6.29
CA ASP A 53 -3.70 -1.45 7.59
C ASP A 53 -4.82 -2.50 7.57
N LEU A 54 -5.59 -2.54 6.48
CA LEU A 54 -6.61 -3.57 6.28
C LEU A 54 -5.97 -4.96 6.21
N ILE A 55 -4.86 -5.15 5.49
CA ILE A 55 -4.15 -6.44 5.46
C ILE A 55 -3.65 -6.82 6.88
N GLY A 56 -3.26 -5.83 7.68
CA GLY A 56 -2.83 -5.98 9.06
C GLY A 56 -1.34 -5.72 9.28
N PHE A 57 -0.66 -5.07 8.32
CA PHE A 57 0.75 -4.72 8.47
C PHE A 57 0.96 -3.76 9.66
N PRO A 58 2.10 -3.86 10.37
CA PRO A 58 2.45 -2.92 11.43
C PRO A 58 2.56 -1.49 10.88
N GLN A 59 2.34 -0.49 11.73
CA GLN A 59 2.56 0.91 11.34
C GLN A 59 4.04 1.16 11.06
N ASP A 60 4.32 2.14 10.21
CA ASP A 60 5.71 2.58 9.99
C ASP A 60 6.21 3.29 11.24
N THR A 61 7.30 2.79 11.81
CA THR A 61 7.87 3.30 13.05
C THR A 61 9.26 3.87 12.87
N THR A 62 9.71 4.11 11.63
CA THR A 62 11.06 4.61 11.32
C THR A 62 11.39 5.94 12.00
N LEU A 63 10.37 6.75 12.31
CA LEU A 63 10.49 8.05 12.99
C LEU A 63 10.16 8.00 14.49
N GLU A 64 9.78 6.83 15.02
CA GLU A 64 9.42 6.67 16.43
C GLU A 64 10.64 6.51 17.32
N ALA A 65 10.53 6.89 18.60
CA ALA A 65 11.65 6.81 19.55
C ALA A 65 11.94 5.36 19.99
N ASP A 66 10.88 4.56 20.18
CA ASP A 66 10.97 3.24 20.85
C ASP A 66 10.52 2.06 19.96
N GLY A 67 9.99 2.33 18.76
CA GLY A 67 9.48 1.33 17.82
C GLY A 67 8.40 0.40 18.40
N ILE A 68 8.09 -0.67 17.68
CA ILE A 68 7.17 -1.72 18.12
C ILE A 68 7.97 -2.77 18.88
N ASN A 69 7.82 -2.84 20.20
CA ASN A 69 8.54 -3.78 21.05
C ASN A 69 10.08 -3.72 20.86
N GLY A 70 10.62 -2.51 20.63
CA GLY A 70 12.04 -2.29 20.38
C GLY A 70 12.50 -2.66 18.96
N LYS A 71 11.57 -2.96 18.05
CA LYS A 71 11.84 -3.18 16.62
C LYS A 71 11.26 -2.06 15.78
N PHE A 72 12.00 -1.71 14.74
CA PHE A 72 11.58 -0.71 13.76
C PHE A 72 11.04 -1.41 12.52
N PHE A 73 9.90 -0.93 12.03
CA PHE A 73 9.29 -1.40 10.80
C PHE A 73 9.17 -0.24 9.80
N CYS A 74 9.55 -0.51 8.55
CA CYS A 74 9.46 0.44 7.45
C CYS A 74 8.56 -0.17 6.36
N ARG A 75 7.57 0.61 5.89
CA ARG A 75 6.63 0.15 4.87
C ARG A 75 7.15 0.33 3.44
N ASP A 76 8.21 1.12 3.24
CA ASP A 76 8.71 1.50 1.91
C ASP A 76 9.01 0.31 1.00
N TYR A 77 9.53 -0.80 1.53
CA TYR A 77 9.82 -1.98 0.69
C TYR A 77 8.55 -2.63 0.12
N LEU A 78 7.38 -2.39 0.71
CA LEU A 78 6.10 -2.90 0.21
C LEU A 78 5.64 -2.14 -1.04
N THR A 79 6.22 -0.97 -1.33
CA THR A 79 5.91 -0.19 -2.53
C THR A 79 6.83 -0.53 -3.71
N ASP A 80 7.79 -1.45 -3.53
CA ASP A 80 8.69 -1.94 -4.58
C ASP A 80 7.92 -2.88 -5.53
N SER A 81 7.15 -2.27 -6.44
CA SER A 81 6.31 -2.91 -7.42
C SER A 81 6.32 -2.12 -8.74
N THR A 82 6.54 -2.80 -9.87
CA THR A 82 6.42 -2.20 -11.22
C THR A 82 5.04 -1.62 -11.52
N LEU A 83 4.02 -1.99 -10.74
CA LEU A 83 2.67 -1.44 -10.86
C LEU A 83 2.55 -0.02 -10.29
N LEU A 84 3.41 0.34 -9.33
CA LEU A 84 3.40 1.63 -8.66
C LEU A 84 4.50 2.56 -9.19
N ASP A 85 5.64 1.99 -9.59
CA ASP A 85 6.78 2.71 -10.15
C ASP A 85 7.42 1.84 -11.24
N GLU A 86 7.44 2.32 -12.49
CA GLU A 86 8.03 1.56 -13.61
C GLU A 86 9.54 1.31 -13.44
N GLU A 87 10.23 2.11 -12.62
CA GLU A 87 11.65 1.93 -12.30
C GLU A 87 11.90 0.95 -11.13
N SER A 88 10.84 0.47 -10.46
CA SER A 88 10.93 -0.53 -9.40
C SER A 88 11.51 -1.85 -9.92
N GLY A 89 12.71 -2.19 -9.44
CA GLY A 89 13.54 -3.25 -10.02
C GLY A 89 13.39 -4.63 -9.39
N SER A 90 12.73 -4.78 -8.24
CA SER A 90 12.77 -6.06 -7.49
C SER A 90 11.54 -6.94 -7.68
N ASN A 91 10.34 -6.37 -7.89
CA ASN A 91 9.11 -7.15 -8.07
C ASN A 91 8.30 -6.68 -9.28
N THR A 92 8.13 -7.57 -10.26
CA THR A 92 7.29 -7.33 -11.43
C THR A 92 5.84 -7.72 -11.14
N HIS A 93 4.97 -6.73 -10.98
CA HIS A 93 3.52 -6.89 -10.89
C HIS A 93 2.87 -6.12 -12.05
N ASN A 94 2.01 -6.80 -12.81
CA ASN A 94 1.32 -6.24 -13.97
C ASN A 94 -0.15 -5.91 -13.66
N THR A 95 -0.68 -6.45 -12.57
CA THR A 95 -2.07 -6.28 -12.16
C THR A 95 -2.17 -5.99 -10.67
N VAL A 96 -3.28 -5.34 -10.26
CA VAL A 96 -3.56 -5.06 -8.85
C VAL A 96 -3.66 -6.36 -8.06
N GLU A 97 -4.25 -7.40 -8.64
CA GLU A 97 -4.41 -8.72 -8.03
C GLU A 97 -3.06 -9.37 -7.73
N GLU A 98 -2.10 -9.30 -8.67
CA GLU A 98 -0.74 -9.79 -8.47
C GLU A 98 -0.02 -9.06 -7.33
N TYR A 99 -0.16 -7.72 -7.28
CA TYR A 99 0.44 -6.93 -6.22
C TYR A 99 -0.20 -7.20 -4.86
N VAL A 100 -1.53 -7.37 -4.80
CA VAL A 100 -2.24 -7.75 -3.58
C VAL A 100 -1.86 -9.15 -3.11
N ASP A 101 -1.69 -10.11 -4.02
CA ASP A 101 -1.17 -11.46 -3.68
C ASP A 101 0.22 -11.40 -3.06
N PHE A 102 1.10 -10.57 -3.62
CA PHE A 102 2.41 -10.30 -3.04
C PHE A 102 2.29 -9.74 -1.61
N LEU A 103 1.45 -8.73 -1.39
CA LEU A 103 1.27 -8.13 -0.07
C LEU A 103 0.75 -9.15 0.97
N TYR A 104 -0.24 -9.97 0.63
CA TYR A 104 -0.73 -11.01 1.55
C TYR A 104 0.33 -12.08 1.85
N LYS A 105 1.16 -12.44 0.85
CA LYS A 105 2.25 -13.40 1.04
C LYS A 105 3.37 -12.83 1.91
N GLU A 106 3.74 -11.56 1.69
CA GLU A 106 4.74 -10.86 2.51
C GLU A 106 4.24 -10.68 3.95
N PHE A 107 2.95 -10.39 4.13
CA PHE A 107 2.35 -10.30 5.46
C PHE A 107 2.50 -11.60 6.26
N GLU A 108 2.14 -12.75 5.69
CA GLU A 108 2.31 -14.04 6.38
C GLU A 108 3.79 -14.36 6.63
N THR A 109 4.65 -14.07 5.66
CA THR A 109 6.11 -14.24 5.82
C THR A 109 6.67 -13.37 6.95
N LEU A 110 6.19 -12.12 7.07
CA LEU A 110 6.60 -11.18 8.10
C LEU A 110 6.12 -11.64 9.49
N LYS A 111 4.89 -12.15 9.60
CA LYS A 111 4.39 -12.73 10.86
C LYS A 111 5.21 -13.92 11.34
N GLU A 112 5.69 -14.76 10.43
CA GLU A 112 6.53 -15.91 10.76
C GLU A 112 7.93 -15.47 11.20
N LYS A 113 8.55 -14.53 10.48
CA LYS A 113 9.92 -14.08 10.74
C LYS A 113 10.02 -13.13 11.93
N GLU A 114 9.03 -12.26 12.08
CA GLU A 114 9.06 -11.11 12.98
C GLU A 114 7.75 -10.98 13.80
N PRO A 115 7.36 -12.00 14.58
CA PRO A 115 6.10 -11.99 15.32
C PRO A 115 6.00 -10.85 16.35
N LEU A 116 7.13 -10.32 16.82
CA LEU A 116 7.18 -9.21 17.78
C LEU A 116 6.63 -7.88 17.22
N LEU A 117 6.52 -7.76 15.90
CA LEU A 117 5.92 -6.59 15.24
C LEU A 117 4.38 -6.58 15.33
N PHE A 118 3.75 -7.68 15.78
CA PHE A 118 2.30 -7.89 15.73
C PHE A 118 1.66 -8.15 17.11
N GLN A 119 2.41 -7.96 18.21
CA GLN A 119 1.97 -8.25 19.58
C GLN A 119 1.55 -7.01 20.34
#